data_AF-K2LGH0-F1
#
_entry.id   AF-K2LGH0-F1
#
_cell.length_a   1.000
_cell.length_b   1.000
_cell.length_c   1.000
_cell.angle_alpha   90.00
_cell.angle_beta   90.00
_cell.angle_gamma   90.00
#
_symmetry.space_group_name_H-M   'P 1'
#
loop_
_entity.id
_entity.type
_entity.pdbx_description
1 polymer ?
#
loop_
_entity_poly.entity_id
_entity_poly.type
_entity_poly.pdbx_seq_one_letter_code
_entity_poly.pdbx_strand_id
1 'polypeptide(L)'
;MTRETTRPAGQKSWKISLKPDPRQQVFLMAVAWLFTLGPLWSLSLLQEGLTPLLSAIVLLFPLIVSYYALCSLTGRNGQLDLQRDGFWRTTTDGRERFVRWDQVETFGVGIFGDPVVTGTGVAVPEFAFVDDDGTRTIERLPGNLPLSAERLVRLLEFARREASSGWPNPPASLADLMSRTEDGKP
;
A
#
# COMPACT_ATOMS: atom_id res chain seq x y z
N MET A 1 19.71 -21.74 -18.05
CA MET A 1 20.39 -22.25 -16.84
C MET A 1 19.57 -21.83 -15.64
N THR A 2 18.72 -22.72 -15.14
CA THR A 2 17.91 -22.55 -13.94
C THR A 2 18.84 -22.66 -12.73
N ARG A 3 19.10 -21.55 -12.05
CA ARG A 3 19.79 -21.57 -10.76
C ARG A 3 18.78 -22.08 -9.73
N GLU A 4 18.74 -23.39 -9.52
CA GLU A 4 18.14 -23.96 -8.32
C GLU A 4 19.04 -23.57 -7.15
N THR A 5 18.62 -22.55 -6.41
CA THR A 5 19.26 -22.15 -5.16
C THR A 5 18.95 -23.24 -4.13
N THR A 6 19.86 -24.20 -3.99
CA THR A 6 19.79 -25.25 -2.97
C THR A 6 19.69 -24.61 -1.59
N ARG A 7 18.52 -24.75 -0.93
CA ARG A 7 18.25 -24.24 0.41
C ARG A 7 19.28 -24.79 1.41
N PRO A 8 19.95 -23.97 2.23
CA PRO A 8 20.62 -24.47 3.42
C PRO A 8 19.56 -25.01 4.39
N ALA A 9 19.66 -26.30 4.71
CA ALA A 9 18.78 -26.99 5.65
C ALA A 9 18.90 -26.36 7.05
N GLY A 10 17.80 -25.81 7.57
CA GLY A 10 17.72 -25.29 8.95
C GLY A 10 17.20 -23.86 9.10
N GLN A 11 17.06 -23.09 8.02
CA GLN A 11 16.63 -21.69 8.12
C GLN A 11 15.09 -21.57 8.09
N LYS A 12 14.48 -21.22 9.22
CA LYS A 12 13.02 -20.99 9.34
C LYS A 12 12.57 -19.97 8.30
N SER A 13 11.64 -20.35 7.43
CA SER A 13 10.96 -19.43 6.53
C SER A 13 10.05 -18.52 7.36
N TRP A 14 10.45 -17.27 7.55
CA TRP A 14 9.61 -16.26 8.19
C TRP A 14 8.72 -15.56 7.15
N LYS A 15 7.56 -15.09 7.61
CA LYS A 15 6.60 -14.33 6.80
C LYS A 15 5.98 -13.25 7.66
N ILE A 16 6.07 -11.99 7.22
CA ILE A 16 5.44 -10.84 7.89
C ILE A 16 4.38 -10.26 6.95
N SER A 17 3.12 -10.28 7.39
CA SER A 17 2.00 -9.74 6.64
C SER A 17 1.62 -8.35 7.15
N LEU A 18 1.73 -7.34 6.29
CA LEU A 18 1.13 -6.03 6.50
C LEU A 18 -0.23 -6.02 5.80
N LYS A 19 -1.28 -5.83 6.59
CA LYS A 19 -2.66 -5.74 6.10
C LYS A 19 -3.24 -4.38 6.44
N PRO A 20 -4.10 -3.83 5.58
CA PRO A 20 -4.88 -2.65 5.91
C PRO A 20 -5.70 -2.88 7.18
N ASP A 21 -5.80 -1.87 8.05
CA ASP A 21 -6.61 -1.97 9.26
C ASP A 21 -8.10 -1.84 8.91
N PRO A 22 -8.93 -2.88 9.13
CA PRO A 22 -10.35 -2.82 8.83
C PRO A 22 -11.08 -1.69 9.57
N ARG A 23 -10.61 -1.31 10.77
CA ARG A 23 -11.21 -0.20 11.53
C ARG A 23 -10.97 1.15 10.86
N GLN A 24 -9.76 1.38 10.35
CA GLN A 24 -9.44 2.61 9.62
C GLN A 24 -10.27 2.72 8.34
N GLN A 25 -10.52 1.61 7.66
CA GLN A 25 -11.34 1.58 6.44
C GLN A 25 -12.81 1.89 6.72
N VAL A 26 -13.37 1.31 7.77
CA VAL A 26 -14.73 1.64 8.21
C VAL A 26 -14.83 3.10 8.64
N PHE A 27 -13.83 3.62 9.36
CA PHE A 27 -13.78 5.02 9.76
C PHE A 27 -13.71 5.97 8.55
N LEU A 28 -12.82 5.70 7.58
CA LEU A 28 -12.72 6.47 6.33
C LEU A 28 -14.05 6.48 5.57
N MET A 29 -14.71 5.33 5.47
CA MET A 29 -16.03 5.24 4.85
C MET A 29 -17.05 6.11 5.60
N ALA A 30 -17.12 6.02 6.93
CA ALA A 30 -18.01 6.85 7.74
C ALA A 30 -17.75 8.35 7.56
N VAL A 31 -16.48 8.78 7.56
CA VAL A 31 -16.10 10.18 7.32
C VAL A 31 -16.50 10.65 5.93
N ALA A 32 -16.26 9.85 4.89
CA ALA A 32 -16.64 10.19 3.52
C ALA A 32 -18.16 10.38 3.39
N TRP A 33 -18.95 9.48 3.98
CA TRP A 33 -20.41 9.61 4.01
C TRP A 33 -20.86 10.83 4.83
N LEU A 34 -20.27 11.09 6.00
CA LEU A 34 -20.56 12.30 6.78
C LEU A 34 -20.27 13.58 6.00
N PHE A 35 -19.15 13.63 5.26
CA PHE A 35 -18.80 14.77 4.42
C PHE A 35 -19.81 15.02 3.29
N THR A 36 -20.53 13.99 2.83
CA THR A 36 -21.59 14.18 1.82
C THR A 36 -22.89 14.72 2.36
N LEU A 37 -23.16 14.58 3.65
CA LEU A 37 -24.37 15.11 4.26
C LEU A 37 -24.43 16.64 4.17
N GLY A 38 -23.29 17.33 4.32
CA GLY A 38 -23.22 18.79 4.24
C GLY A 38 -23.66 19.35 2.88
N PRO A 39 -23.03 18.94 1.76
CA PRO A 39 -23.44 19.36 0.43
C PRO A 39 -24.87 18.96 0.08
N LEU A 40 -25.31 17.75 0.44
CA LEU A 40 -26.69 17.31 0.22
C LEU A 40 -27.68 18.19 0.99
N TRP A 41 -27.37 18.52 2.25
CA TRP A 41 -28.21 19.40 3.05
C TRP A 41 -28.24 20.82 2.49
N SER A 42 -27.10 21.40 2.11
CA SER A 42 -27.03 22.73 1.50
C SER A 42 -27.82 22.81 0.18
N LEU A 43 -27.70 21.79 -0.68
CA LEU A 43 -28.46 21.71 -1.93
C LEU A 43 -29.97 21.57 -1.68
N SER A 44 -30.37 20.89 -0.59
CA SER A 44 -31.79 20.76 -0.22
C SER A 44 -32.45 22.07 0.19
N LEU A 45 -31.65 23.08 0.58
CA LEU A 45 -32.12 24.41 0.98
C LEU A 45 -32.25 25.39 -0.20
N LEU A 46 -31.79 25.03 -1.40
CA LEU A 46 -31.93 25.87 -2.60
C LEU A 46 -33.35 25.84 -3.14
N GLN A 47 -33.79 26.94 -3.76
CA GLN A 47 -35.14 27.12 -4.30
C GLN A 47 -35.54 26.08 -5.35
N GLU A 48 -34.58 25.56 -6.12
CA GLU A 48 -34.80 24.50 -7.12
C GLU A 48 -34.69 23.08 -6.53
N GLY A 49 -34.30 22.97 -5.26
CA GLY A 49 -34.15 21.73 -4.52
C GLY A 49 -33.01 20.82 -5.02
N LEU A 50 -32.98 19.62 -4.46
CA LEU A 50 -31.97 18.60 -4.76
C LEU A 50 -32.28 17.94 -6.12
N THR A 51 -31.71 18.43 -7.22
CA THR A 51 -31.89 17.77 -8.52
C THR A 51 -31.15 16.42 -8.56
N PRO A 52 -31.71 15.39 -9.22
CA PRO A 52 -31.11 14.05 -9.24
C PRO A 52 -29.69 14.04 -9.82
N LEU A 53 -29.39 14.96 -10.75
CA LEU A 53 -28.05 15.13 -11.31
C LEU A 53 -27.04 15.64 -10.27
N LEU A 54 -27.40 16.66 -9.48
CA LEU A 54 -26.52 17.18 -8.42
C LEU A 54 -26.30 16.14 -7.31
N SER A 55 -27.34 15.41 -6.94
CA SER A 55 -27.25 14.30 -5.98
C SER A 55 -26.29 13.22 -6.46
N ALA A 56 -26.35 12.85 -7.75
CA ALA A 56 -25.45 11.86 -8.34
C ALA A 56 -23.99 12.33 -8.28
N ILE A 57 -23.71 13.60 -8.55
CA ILE A 57 -22.36 14.17 -8.48
C ILE A 57 -21.82 14.13 -7.04
N VAL A 58 -22.63 14.52 -6.05
CA VAL A 58 -22.22 14.50 -4.63
C VAL A 58 -22.00 13.08 -4.12
N LEU A 59 -22.86 12.13 -4.52
CA LEU A 59 -22.77 10.72 -4.09
C LEU A 59 -21.64 9.94 -4.77
N LEU A 60 -21.10 10.40 -5.90
CA LEU A 60 -19.97 9.72 -6.57
C LEU A 60 -18.75 9.60 -5.65
N PHE A 61 -18.41 10.66 -4.92
CA PHE A 61 -17.25 10.65 -4.02
C PHE A 61 -17.31 9.55 -2.93
N PRO A 62 -18.35 9.49 -2.06
CA PRO A 62 -18.42 8.47 -1.02
C PRO A 62 -18.60 7.08 -1.60
N LEU A 63 -19.23 6.93 -2.77
CA LEU A 63 -19.34 5.64 -3.46
C LEU A 63 -17.98 5.12 -3.92
N ILE A 64 -17.15 5.98 -4.52
CA ILE A 64 -15.78 5.63 -4.93
C ILE A 64 -14.96 5.23 -3.69
N VAL A 65 -14.98 6.04 -2.63
CA VAL A 65 -14.25 5.73 -1.38
C VAL A 65 -14.73 4.39 -0.79
N SER A 66 -16.04 4.17 -0.74
CA SER A 66 -16.63 2.92 -0.23
C SER A 66 -16.19 1.71 -1.06
N TYR A 67 -16.21 1.82 -2.40
CA TYR A 67 -15.77 0.75 -3.29
C TYR A 67 -14.31 0.35 -3.02
N TYR A 68 -13.39 1.32 -2.96
CA TYR A 68 -11.98 1.02 -2.69
C TYR A 68 -11.74 0.48 -1.27
N ALA A 69 -12.45 1.01 -0.27
CA ALA A 69 -12.40 0.49 1.10
C ALA A 69 -12.90 -0.98 1.16
N LEU A 70 -14.03 -1.28 0.53
CA LEU A 70 -14.61 -2.62 0.46
C LEU A 70 -13.72 -3.61 -0.30
N CYS A 71 -13.14 -3.21 -1.44
CA CYS A 71 -12.19 -4.04 -2.18
C CYS A 71 -10.95 -4.36 -1.33
N SER A 72 -10.53 -3.43 -0.48
CA SER A 72 -9.42 -3.67 0.43
C SER A 72 -9.78 -4.60 1.60
N LEU A 73 -10.98 -4.47 2.17
CA LEU A 73 -11.51 -5.36 3.21
C LEU A 73 -11.68 -6.80 2.72
N THR A 74 -12.21 -6.97 1.51
CA THR A 74 -12.70 -8.27 1.01
C THR A 74 -11.70 -9.00 0.12
N GLY A 75 -10.83 -8.27 -0.60
CA GLY A 75 -9.96 -8.83 -1.65
C GLY A 75 -8.48 -8.96 -1.30
N ARG A 76 -8.07 -8.68 -0.04
CA ARG A 76 -6.64 -8.49 0.31
C ARG A 76 -5.94 -7.41 -0.53
N ASN A 77 -6.70 -6.51 -1.16
CA ASN A 77 -6.12 -5.43 -1.95
C ASN A 77 -5.35 -4.48 -1.03
N GLY A 78 -4.04 -4.38 -1.29
CA GLY A 78 -3.10 -3.65 -0.45
C GLY A 78 -2.53 -4.45 0.72
N GLN A 79 -2.59 -5.78 0.70
CA GLN A 79 -1.75 -6.61 1.55
C GLN A 79 -0.33 -6.69 0.98
N LEU A 80 0.66 -6.60 1.88
CA LEU A 80 2.07 -6.78 1.57
C LEU A 80 2.63 -7.87 2.48
N ASP A 81 3.07 -8.98 1.89
CA ASP A 81 3.63 -10.11 2.63
C ASP A 81 5.13 -10.18 2.39
N LEU A 82 5.91 -9.76 3.37
CA LEU A 82 7.37 -9.82 3.35
C LEU A 82 7.83 -11.25 3.64
N GLN A 83 8.79 -11.71 2.85
CA GLN A 83 9.46 -12.99 3.01
C GLN A 83 10.97 -12.81 2.81
N ARG A 84 11.71 -13.89 3.06
CA ARG A 84 13.17 -13.91 2.91
C ARG A 84 13.63 -13.51 1.51
N ASP A 85 13.02 -14.09 0.48
CA ASP A 85 13.51 -14.01 -0.91
C ASP A 85 12.85 -12.86 -1.69
N GLY A 86 11.81 -12.25 -1.14
CA GLY A 86 11.07 -11.17 -1.77
C GLY A 86 9.83 -10.80 -0.97
N PHE A 87 8.86 -10.20 -1.64
CA PHE A 87 7.56 -9.92 -1.05
C PHE A 87 6.44 -10.22 -2.03
N TRP A 88 5.30 -10.65 -1.49
CA TRP A 88 4.07 -10.73 -2.24
C TRP A 88 3.28 -9.45 -2.06
N ARG A 89 2.66 -9.01 -3.15
CA ARG A 89 1.71 -7.91 -3.17
C ARG A 89 0.49 -8.30 -3.98
N THR A 90 -0.61 -7.59 -3.75
CA THR A 90 -1.77 -7.66 -4.63
C THR A 90 -1.73 -6.49 -5.63
N THR A 91 -1.83 -6.77 -6.93
CA THR A 91 -1.91 -5.75 -7.98
C THR A 91 -3.24 -4.98 -7.89
N THR A 92 -3.34 -3.86 -8.61
CA THR A 92 -4.61 -3.11 -8.76
C THR A 92 -5.73 -3.97 -9.33
N ASP A 93 -5.39 -5.00 -10.11
CA ASP A 93 -6.33 -5.95 -10.71
C ASP A 93 -6.68 -7.12 -9.78
N GLY A 94 -6.23 -7.08 -8.52
CA GLY A 94 -6.50 -8.13 -7.52
C GLY A 94 -5.64 -9.38 -7.65
N ARG A 95 -4.61 -9.38 -8.50
CA ARG A 95 -3.72 -10.54 -8.68
C ARG A 95 -2.57 -10.50 -7.69
N GLU A 96 -2.29 -11.62 -7.04
CA GLU A 96 -1.08 -11.74 -6.22
C GLU A 96 0.16 -11.84 -7.14
N ARG A 97 1.17 -11.03 -6.85
CA ARG A 97 2.46 -11.04 -7.55
C ARG A 97 3.60 -11.07 -6.55
N PHE A 98 4.57 -11.94 -6.81
CA PHE A 98 5.83 -11.98 -6.08
C PHE A 98 6.87 -11.11 -6.75
N VAL A 99 7.60 -10.31 -5.96
CA VAL A 99 8.74 -9.52 -6.42
C VAL A 99 9.94 -9.92 -5.57
N ARG A 100 11.03 -10.33 -6.22
CA ARG A 100 12.25 -10.70 -5.51
C ARG A 100 13.02 -9.47 -5.06
N TRP A 101 13.73 -9.57 -3.94
CA TRP A 101 14.51 -8.43 -3.42
C TRP A 101 15.62 -7.97 -4.36
N ASP A 102 16.21 -8.90 -5.12
CA ASP A 102 17.28 -8.62 -6.09
C ASP A 102 16.79 -7.96 -7.38
N GLN A 103 15.49 -8.02 -7.65
CA GLN A 103 14.87 -7.33 -8.79
C GLN A 103 14.54 -5.87 -8.49
N VAL A 104 14.51 -5.48 -7.20
CA VAL A 104 14.16 -4.11 -6.79
C VAL A 104 15.39 -3.22 -6.78
N GLU A 105 15.33 -2.14 -7.57
CA GLU A 105 16.39 -1.14 -7.66
C GLU A 105 16.40 -0.25 -6.42
N THR A 106 15.23 0.32 -6.10
CA THR A 106 15.05 1.30 -5.02
C THR A 106 13.58 1.40 -4.61
N PHE A 107 13.35 1.74 -3.35
CA PHE A 107 12.07 2.20 -2.81
C PHE A 107 12.13 3.71 -2.60
N GLY A 108 11.01 4.38 -2.89
CA GLY A 108 10.87 5.83 -2.79
C GLY A 108 9.47 6.24 -2.34
N VAL A 109 9.28 7.53 -2.10
CA VAL A 109 7.97 8.11 -1.84
C VAL A 109 7.53 8.86 -3.08
N GLY A 110 6.49 8.36 -3.74
CA GLY A 110 5.80 9.03 -4.81
C GLY A 110 4.67 9.92 -4.29
N ILE A 111 4.13 10.75 -5.16
CA ILE A 111 2.93 11.54 -4.89
C ILE A 111 1.81 11.02 -5.81
N PHE A 112 0.68 10.65 -5.21
CA PHE A 112 -0.55 10.34 -5.92
C PHE A 112 -1.47 11.57 -5.95
N GLY A 113 -2.05 11.84 -7.11
CA GLY A 113 -2.72 13.11 -7.41
C GLY A 113 -1.75 14.14 -8.00
N ASP A 114 -2.28 15.12 -8.75
CA ASP A 114 -1.48 16.23 -9.26
C ASP A 114 -1.42 17.33 -8.18
N PRO A 115 -0.27 17.52 -7.50
CA PRO A 115 -0.15 18.54 -6.46
C PRO A 115 -0.29 19.97 -7.01
N VAL A 116 -0.05 20.19 -8.30
CA VAL A 116 -0.21 21.49 -8.96
C VAL A 116 -1.69 21.83 -9.14
N VAL A 117 -2.53 20.83 -9.41
CA VAL A 117 -3.97 21.01 -9.64
C VAL A 117 -4.79 20.93 -8.35
N THR A 118 -4.41 20.05 -7.42
CA THR A 118 -5.22 19.73 -6.23
C THR A 118 -4.69 20.34 -4.94
N GLY A 119 -3.47 20.89 -4.92
CA GLY A 119 -2.80 21.43 -3.73
C GLY A 119 -2.57 20.40 -2.61
N THR A 120 -2.96 19.14 -2.82
CA THR A 120 -3.01 18.06 -1.82
C THR A 120 -2.64 16.73 -2.48
N GLY A 121 -1.34 16.55 -2.74
CA GLY A 121 -0.81 15.26 -3.14
C GLY A 121 -0.77 14.30 -1.95
N VAL A 122 -1.14 13.03 -2.16
CA VAL A 122 -1.01 11.98 -1.13
C VAL A 122 0.32 11.27 -1.32
N ALA A 123 1.17 11.29 -0.29
CA ALA A 123 2.41 10.53 -0.29
C ALA A 123 2.10 9.03 -0.33
N VAL A 124 2.64 8.33 -1.33
CA VAL A 124 2.47 6.90 -1.51
C VAL A 124 3.83 6.22 -1.64
N PRO A 125 4.03 5.05 -1.01
CA PRO A 125 5.25 4.28 -1.22
C PRO A 125 5.32 3.81 -2.68
N GLU A 126 6.48 3.90 -3.30
CA GLU A 126 6.73 3.42 -4.66
C GLU A 126 8.05 2.65 -4.73
N PHE A 127 8.19 1.81 -5.75
CA PHE A 127 9.42 1.07 -6.00
C PHE A 127 9.61 0.80 -7.48
N ALA A 128 10.87 0.79 -7.90
CA ALA A 128 11.28 0.42 -9.23
C ALA A 128 11.86 -0.99 -9.21
N PHE A 129 11.43 -1.84 -10.15
CA PHE A 129 11.97 -3.19 -10.31
C PHE A 129 12.11 -3.55 -11.78
N VAL A 130 13.05 -4.46 -12.05
CA VAL A 130 13.23 -5.06 -13.37
C VAL A 130 12.50 -6.40 -13.39
N ASP A 131 11.57 -6.53 -14.32
CA ASP A 131 10.78 -7.73 -14.52
C ASP A 131 11.61 -8.84 -15.21
N ASP A 132 11.09 -10.07 -15.26
CA ASP A 132 11.81 -11.23 -15.79
C ASP A 132 12.14 -11.10 -17.29
N ASP A 133 11.38 -10.28 -18.01
CA ASP A 133 11.60 -9.92 -19.42
C ASP A 133 12.61 -8.77 -19.61
N GLY A 134 13.17 -8.24 -18.52
CA GLY A 134 14.09 -7.10 -18.52
C GLY A 134 13.38 -5.74 -18.54
N THR A 135 12.06 -5.69 -18.52
CA THR A 135 11.30 -4.44 -18.52
C THR A 135 11.36 -3.78 -17.16
N ARG A 136 11.83 -2.52 -17.13
CA ARG A 136 11.81 -1.70 -15.92
C ARG A 136 10.40 -1.17 -15.66
N THR A 137 9.88 -1.47 -14.48
CA THR A 137 8.54 -1.04 -14.04
C THR A 137 8.65 -0.24 -12.75
N ILE A 138 7.91 0.87 -12.67
CA ILE A 138 7.71 1.62 -11.42
C ILE A 138 6.29 1.36 -10.95
N GLU A 139 6.15 0.96 -9.69
CA GLU A 139 4.84 0.74 -9.09
C GLU A 139 4.68 1.46 -7.76
N ARG A 140 3.43 1.82 -7.49
CA ARG A 140 3.01 2.44 -6.23
C ARG A 140 2.27 1.41 -5.39
N LEU A 141 2.70 1.27 -4.14
CA LEU A 141 1.98 0.50 -3.14
C LEU A 141 0.77 1.32 -2.66
N PRO A 142 -0.36 0.65 -2.39
CA PRO A 142 -1.54 1.34 -1.89
C PRO A 142 -1.27 1.94 -0.50
N GLY A 143 -1.69 3.20 -0.31
CA GLY A 143 -1.47 3.98 0.90
C GLY A 143 -2.35 3.59 2.10
N ASN A 144 -3.00 2.42 2.06
CA ASN A 144 -3.86 1.89 3.12
C ASN A 144 -3.12 0.93 4.06
N LEU A 145 -1.81 0.75 3.86
CA LEU A 145 -0.95 -0.04 4.75
C LEU A 145 -0.80 0.65 6.11
N PRO A 146 -0.55 -0.09 7.20
CA PRO A 146 -0.54 0.43 8.57
C PRO A 146 0.66 1.34 8.91
N LEU A 147 1.42 1.78 7.90
CA LEU A 147 2.61 2.62 8.03
C LEU A 147 2.50 3.81 7.06
N SER A 148 3.03 4.97 7.46
CA SER A 148 3.19 6.10 6.53
C SER A 148 4.09 5.71 5.36
N ALA A 149 3.96 6.39 4.22
CA ALA A 149 4.75 6.11 3.03
C ALA A 149 6.26 6.12 3.34
N GLU A 150 6.74 7.11 4.10
CA GLU A 150 8.15 7.26 4.48
C GLU A 150 8.61 6.12 5.39
N ARG A 151 7.78 5.74 6.37
CA ARG A 151 8.10 4.63 7.28
C ARG A 151 8.14 3.31 6.55
N LEU A 152 7.19 3.07 5.65
CA LEU A 152 7.15 1.84 4.88
C LEU A 152 8.36 1.75 3.93
N VAL A 153 8.71 2.83 3.23
CA VAL A 153 9.89 2.88 2.35
C VAL A 153 11.18 2.57 3.14
N ARG A 154 11.37 3.18 4.31
CA ARG A 154 12.54 2.89 5.16
C ARG A 154 12.61 1.41 5.56
N LEU A 155 11.47 0.83 5.95
CA LEU A 155 11.38 -0.57 6.33
C LEU A 155 11.67 -1.50 5.14
N LEU A 156 11.20 -1.16 3.94
CA LEU A 156 11.44 -1.95 2.73
C LEU A 156 12.89 -1.85 2.24
N GLU A 157 13.52 -0.67 2.30
CA GLU A 157 14.96 -0.54 2.01
C GLU A 157 15.81 -1.28 3.04
N PHE A 158 15.44 -1.24 4.31
CA PHE A 158 16.11 -2.05 5.33
C PHE A 158 15.99 -3.54 5.00
N ALA A 159 14.78 -4.02 4.70
CA ALA A 159 14.54 -5.42 4.34
C ALA A 159 15.33 -5.84 3.09
N ARG A 160 15.42 -4.99 2.06
CA ARG A 160 16.22 -5.26 0.86
C ARG A 160 17.72 -5.42 1.17
N ARG A 161 18.27 -4.55 2.03
CA ARG A 161 19.68 -4.63 2.48
C ARG A 161 19.96 -5.86 3.35
N GLU A 162 19.03 -6.22 4.23
CA GLU A 162 19.13 -7.47 4.99
C GLU A 162 19.02 -8.70 4.08
N ALA A 163 18.19 -8.64 3.04
CA ALA A 163 18.05 -9.71 2.06
C ALA A 163 19.33 -9.93 1.24
N SER A 164 20.02 -8.88 0.81
CA SER A 164 21.31 -9.02 0.13
C SER A 164 22.40 -9.60 1.04
N SER A 165 22.27 -9.40 2.35
CA SER A 165 23.11 -10.00 3.39
C SER A 165 22.67 -11.41 3.79
N GLY A 166 21.61 -11.95 3.17
CA GLY A 166 21.12 -13.31 3.41
C GLY A 166 20.25 -13.49 4.66
N TRP A 167 19.79 -12.39 5.27
CA TRP A 167 19.06 -12.34 6.54
C TRP A 167 19.82 -13.02 7.70
N PRO A 168 20.95 -12.43 8.16
CA PRO A 168 21.75 -13.02 9.24
C PRO A 168 20.94 -13.19 10.53
N ASN A 169 20.04 -12.23 10.82
CA ASN A 169 19.11 -12.28 11.94
C ASN A 169 17.68 -12.11 11.41
N PRO A 170 16.96 -13.19 11.03
CA PRO A 170 15.61 -13.05 10.51
C PRO A 170 14.66 -12.43 11.55
N PRO A 171 13.75 -11.53 11.13
CA PRO A 171 12.79 -10.91 12.05
C PRO A 171 11.75 -11.93 12.52
N ALA A 172 11.39 -11.87 13.81
CA ALA A 172 10.35 -12.71 14.39
C ALA A 172 8.94 -12.14 14.19
N SER A 173 8.82 -10.83 13.98
CA SER A 173 7.54 -10.12 13.82
C SER A 173 7.72 -8.78 13.11
N LEU A 174 6.60 -8.14 12.73
CA LEU A 174 6.63 -6.77 12.21
C LEU A 174 7.21 -5.79 13.24
N ALA A 175 6.87 -5.94 14.53
CA ALA A 175 7.38 -5.07 15.59
C ALA A 175 8.91 -5.16 15.71
N ASP A 176 9.45 -6.38 15.63
CA ASP A 176 10.90 -6.64 15.64
C ASP A 176 11.60 -6.10 14.38
N LEU A 177 10.97 -6.20 13.21
CA LEU A 177 11.49 -5.57 11.98
C LEU A 177 11.49 -4.03 12.09
N MET A 178 10.43 -3.45 12.65
CA MET A 178 10.31 -2.01 12.84
C MET A 178 11.32 -1.47 13.85
N SER A 179 11.50 -2.12 15.01
CA SER A 179 12.46 -1.66 16.03
C SER A 179 13.88 -1.63 15.47
N ARG A 180 14.28 -2.65 14.72
CA ARG A 180 15.61 -2.70 14.05
C ARG A 180 15.78 -1.63 12.97
N THR A 181 14.69 -1.22 12.32
CA THR A 181 14.70 -0.14 11.34
C THR A 181 14.79 1.23 12.02
N GLU A 182 14.21 1.40 13.22
CA GLU A 182 14.20 2.66 13.98
C GLU A 182 15.45 2.87 14.85
N ASP A 183 16.05 1.80 15.37
CA ASP A 183 17.30 1.82 16.15
C ASP A 183 18.53 2.09 15.26
N GLY A 184 18.43 1.83 13.96
CA GLY A 184 19.40 2.24 12.95
C GLY A 184 19.24 3.72 12.56
N LYS A 185 19.42 4.64 13.51
CA LYS A 185 19.61 6.06 13.17
C LYS A 185 20.90 6.19 12.33
N PRO A 186 20.94 7.03 11.28
CA PRO A 186 22.14 7.25 10.48
C PRO A 186 23.39 7.54 11.32
#